data_AF-A0A9Q8Z111-F1
#
_entry.id   AF-A0A9Q8Z111-F1
#
_cell.length_a   1.000
_cell.length_b   1.000
_cell.length_c   1.000
_cell.angle_alpha   90.00
_cell.angle_beta   90.00
_cell.angle_gamma   90.00
#
_symmetry.space_group_name_H-M   'P 1'
#
loop_
_entity.id
_entity.type
_entity.pdbx_description
1 polymer ?
#
loop_
_entity_poly.entity_id
_entity_poly.type
_entity_poly.pdbx_seq_one_letter_code
_entity_poly.pdbx_strand_id
1 'polypeptide(L)'
;MIALKDTQLALIHIPLRLYRNFLQSILQLVLPNATRDRFENGSGAVQPPSGWPCEHPFVNISITPIECSIVCSRALANELFVPVLALLDAESRESVNITTEDFVVMQVDGEGLDAGQRVLELTSPLALAGIPIFFITTYFSDYILVPLRHRSEVVQALEERGFQFEQDTSSYVNAFQLGRKHSAASLEVQPPTTPPPTTISELQIRTFATLKRRNIVPTVDSSIRLVQCAGRRDSNNDMHQARNRNSRTSVADDALHLGLVKCLITQPYPKFLSLTLTDTESAALLLDHTLLPHFPQDALLGSRDEFLTPITLDLRDLPVESTGIVCGVAGRLVGETTSPLQDPVEMSYLSTARAGTVMVAEEELDRALGALRGAENGVLNAGK
;
A
#
# COMPACT_ATOMS: atom_id res chain seq x y z
N MET A 1 -7.65 -12.20 -10.85
CA MET A 1 -7.47 -11.36 -12.06
C MET A 1 -6.62 -10.16 -11.66
N ILE A 2 -5.82 -9.57 -12.55
CA ILE A 2 -4.99 -8.39 -12.21
C ILE A 2 -5.43 -7.19 -13.03
N ALA A 3 -5.85 -6.11 -12.38
CA ALA A 3 -6.16 -4.85 -13.03
C ALA A 3 -4.98 -3.88 -12.89
N LEU A 4 -4.29 -3.58 -13.99
CA LEU A 4 -3.23 -2.59 -14.03
C LEU A 4 -3.85 -1.20 -14.27
N LYS A 5 -3.70 -0.28 -13.30
CA LYS A 5 -4.28 1.07 -13.43
C LYS A 5 -3.26 2.02 -14.06
N ASP A 6 -3.64 2.73 -15.12
CA ASP A 6 -2.77 3.74 -15.75
C ASP A 6 -2.63 4.96 -14.83
N THR A 7 -1.60 4.93 -14.00
CA THR A 7 -1.40 5.87 -12.89
C THR A 7 0.04 6.36 -12.86
N GLN A 8 0.21 7.60 -12.39
CA GLN A 8 1.50 8.20 -12.06
C GLN A 8 1.45 8.62 -10.61
N LEU A 9 1.86 7.72 -9.71
CA LEU A 9 1.77 7.89 -8.28
C LEU A 9 3.12 8.33 -7.70
N ALA A 10 3.09 9.23 -6.74
CA ALA A 10 4.25 9.58 -5.93
C ALA A 10 4.12 8.92 -4.56
N LEU A 11 5.24 8.43 -4.02
CA LEU A 11 5.34 7.94 -2.64
C LEU A 11 6.02 9.02 -1.78
N ILE A 12 5.41 9.32 -0.64
CA ILE A 12 5.82 10.39 0.25
C ILE A 12 6.07 9.82 1.63
N HIS A 13 7.28 10.04 2.16
CA HIS A 13 7.68 9.76 3.53
C HIS A 13 7.65 11.06 4.35
N ILE A 14 6.93 11.04 5.47
CA ILE A 14 6.86 12.14 6.44
C ILE A 14 7.22 11.58 7.83
N PRO A 15 8.30 12.06 8.47
CA PRO A 15 8.60 11.73 9.86
C PRO A 15 7.46 12.15 10.79
N LEU A 16 7.12 11.33 11.80
CA LEU A 16 5.98 11.57 12.69
C LEU A 16 6.00 12.94 13.40
N ARG A 17 7.19 13.46 13.71
CA ARG A 17 7.36 14.81 14.30
C ARG A 17 6.82 15.94 13.40
N LEU A 18 6.79 15.72 12.08
CA LEU A 18 6.29 16.66 11.07
C LEU A 18 4.85 16.36 10.64
N TYR A 19 4.21 15.32 11.18
CA TYR A 19 2.83 14.95 10.81
C TYR A 19 1.88 16.15 10.85
N ARG A 20 1.97 16.98 11.89
CA ARG A 20 1.11 18.16 12.07
C ARG A 20 1.31 19.22 10.98
N ASN A 21 2.53 19.37 10.46
CA ASN A 21 2.80 20.30 9.36
C ASN A 21 2.05 19.91 8.09
N PHE A 22 1.83 18.61 7.88
CA PHE A 22 1.16 18.06 6.69
C PHE A 22 -0.30 17.66 6.92
N LEU A 23 -0.84 17.81 8.14
CA LEU A 23 -2.19 17.38 8.48
C LEU A 23 -3.25 18.02 7.57
N GLN A 24 -3.09 19.29 7.21
CA GLN A 24 -4.01 19.95 6.28
C GLN A 24 -3.97 19.30 4.89
N SER A 25 -2.79 18.99 4.36
CA SER A 25 -2.63 18.31 3.06
C SER A 25 -3.25 16.91 3.09
N ILE A 26 -3.09 16.19 4.21
CA ILE A 26 -3.69 14.87 4.42
C ILE A 26 -5.22 14.96 4.48
N LEU A 27 -5.76 15.93 5.21
CA LEU A 27 -7.20 16.17 5.27
C LEU A 27 -7.77 16.56 3.91
N GLN A 28 -7.04 17.29 3.08
CA GLN A 28 -7.44 17.63 1.71
C GLN A 28 -7.42 16.45 0.74
N LEU A 29 -6.67 15.38 1.03
CA LEU A 29 -6.75 14.12 0.28
C LEU A 29 -7.98 13.30 0.67
N VAL A 30 -8.43 13.43 1.92
CA VAL A 30 -9.59 12.72 2.45
C VAL A 30 -10.88 13.48 2.11
N LEU A 31 -10.93 14.77 2.30
CA LEU A 31 -12.17 15.53 2.14
C LEU A 31 -12.41 15.88 0.66
N PRO A 32 -13.63 15.63 0.12
CA PRO A 32 -13.94 15.97 -1.25
C PRO A 32 -13.88 17.49 -1.44
N ASN A 33 -13.06 17.95 -2.37
CA ASN A 33 -12.82 19.37 -2.59
C ASN A 33 -13.78 19.90 -3.67
N ALA A 34 -14.79 20.67 -3.25
CA ALA A 34 -15.75 21.34 -4.14
C ALA A 34 -15.10 22.25 -5.23
N THR A 35 -13.83 22.61 -5.06
CA THR A 35 -13.08 23.50 -5.95
C THR A 35 -12.39 22.81 -7.12
N ARG A 36 -12.35 21.47 -7.16
CA ARG A 36 -11.67 20.71 -8.24
C ARG A 36 -12.56 20.43 -9.45
N ASP A 37 -13.86 20.65 -9.35
CA ASP A 37 -14.77 20.79 -10.51
C ASP A 37 -14.49 22.14 -11.21
N ARG A 38 -13.39 22.23 -11.97
CA ARG A 38 -13.12 23.38 -12.83
C ARG A 38 -14.04 23.34 -14.05
N PHE A 39 -14.94 24.32 -14.10
CA PHE A 39 -15.38 25.02 -15.31
C PHE A 39 -15.85 24.16 -16.48
N GLU A 40 -16.96 23.43 -16.30
CA GLU A 40 -17.89 23.24 -17.41
C GLU A 40 -19.04 24.23 -17.31
N ASN A 41 -19.30 24.90 -18.43
CA ASN A 41 -20.13 26.08 -18.58
C ASN A 41 -21.54 25.93 -17.98
N GLY A 42 -21.97 26.96 -17.23
CA GLY A 42 -23.36 27.39 -17.14
C GLY A 42 -24.03 27.25 -15.76
N SER A 43 -24.44 28.41 -15.22
CA SER A 43 -25.23 28.61 -13.99
C SER A 43 -24.44 28.63 -12.69
N GLY A 44 -24.52 29.76 -11.96
CA GLY A 44 -23.87 30.01 -10.66
C GLY A 44 -24.44 29.20 -9.48
N ALA A 45 -24.75 27.92 -9.70
CA ALA A 45 -25.07 26.97 -8.65
C ALA A 45 -23.77 26.29 -8.20
N VAL A 46 -23.46 26.35 -6.90
CA VAL A 46 -22.39 25.56 -6.28
C VAL A 46 -22.73 24.08 -6.53
N GLN A 47 -21.93 23.40 -7.36
CA GLN A 47 -22.10 21.97 -7.54
C GLN A 47 -21.68 21.24 -6.25
N PRO A 48 -22.47 20.26 -5.80
CA PRO A 48 -22.06 19.44 -4.67
C PRO A 48 -20.81 18.61 -5.05
N PRO A 49 -19.87 18.41 -4.10
CA PRO A 49 -18.65 17.65 -4.34
C PRO A 49 -18.96 16.23 -4.87
N SER A 50 -18.10 15.69 -5.72
CA SER A 50 -18.15 14.28 -6.10
C SER A 50 -17.98 13.37 -4.87
N GLY A 51 -18.64 12.21 -4.89
CA GLY A 51 -18.42 11.17 -3.88
C GLY A 51 -17.07 10.48 -4.06
N TRP A 52 -16.59 9.87 -2.97
CA TRP A 52 -15.29 9.22 -2.79
C TRP A 52 -14.81 8.23 -3.89
N PRO A 53 -15.66 7.48 -4.64
CA PRO A 53 -15.16 6.55 -5.65
C PRO A 53 -14.79 7.18 -6.99
N CYS A 54 -14.83 8.51 -7.15
CA CYS A 54 -14.67 9.10 -8.49
C CYS A 54 -13.49 10.08 -8.63
N GLU A 55 -12.75 10.38 -7.56
CA GLU A 55 -11.72 11.44 -7.61
C GLU A 55 -10.29 10.91 -7.78
N HIS A 56 -10.00 9.69 -7.32
CA HIS A 56 -8.64 9.19 -7.23
C HIS A 56 -8.52 7.72 -7.69
N PRO A 57 -7.70 7.41 -8.72
CA PRO A 57 -7.44 6.03 -9.13
C PRO A 57 -6.87 5.17 -7.99
N PHE A 58 -6.01 5.78 -7.16
CA PHE A 58 -5.45 5.17 -5.96
C PHE A 58 -4.85 6.23 -5.02
N VAL A 59 -5.21 6.18 -3.74
CA VAL A 59 -4.56 6.90 -2.63
C VAL A 59 -4.37 5.93 -1.47
N ASN A 60 -3.19 5.93 -0.86
CA ASN A 60 -2.97 5.27 0.42
C ASN A 60 -2.39 6.28 1.42
N ILE A 61 -2.94 6.32 2.63
CA ILE A 61 -2.46 7.15 3.73
C ILE A 61 -2.22 6.23 4.92
N SER A 62 -0.96 6.03 5.27
CA SER A 62 -0.53 5.12 6.34
C SER A 62 0.25 5.86 7.42
N ILE A 63 -0.33 6.04 8.59
CA ILE A 63 0.35 6.48 9.81
C ILE A 63 0.68 5.22 10.62
N THR A 64 1.95 5.01 10.90
CA THR A 64 2.48 3.86 11.66
C THR A 64 3.39 4.37 12.78
N PRO A 65 3.84 3.51 13.71
CA PRO A 65 4.82 3.90 14.73
C PRO A 65 6.17 4.39 14.18
N ILE A 66 6.48 4.09 12.91
CA ILE A 66 7.74 4.51 12.26
C ILE A 66 7.58 5.86 11.57
N GLU A 67 6.48 6.06 10.84
CA GLU A 67 6.32 7.18 9.91
C GLU A 67 4.87 7.42 9.48
N CYS A 68 4.62 8.55 8.82
CA CYS A 68 3.48 8.76 7.95
C CYS A 68 3.93 8.58 6.48
N SER A 69 3.34 7.63 5.79
CA SER A 69 3.57 7.30 4.38
C SER A 69 2.32 7.60 3.57
N ILE A 70 2.48 8.28 2.44
CA ILE A 70 1.38 8.65 1.56
C ILE A 70 1.70 8.23 0.13
N VAL A 71 0.74 7.57 -0.52
CA VAL A 71 0.73 7.37 -1.96
C VAL A 71 -0.44 8.17 -2.51
N CYS A 72 -0.18 9.04 -3.48
CA CYS A 72 -1.21 9.75 -4.24
C CYS A 72 -0.71 10.07 -5.64
N SER A 73 -1.57 10.63 -6.51
CA SER A 73 -1.11 11.03 -7.85
C SER A 73 0.00 12.08 -7.77
N ARG A 74 0.92 12.05 -8.74
CA ARG A 74 2.00 13.05 -8.86
C ARG A 74 1.45 14.48 -8.84
N ALA A 75 0.33 14.71 -9.51
CA ALA A 75 -0.35 16.00 -9.53
C ALA A 75 -0.75 16.45 -8.11
N LEU A 76 -1.37 15.55 -7.32
CA LEU A 76 -1.75 15.81 -5.94
C LEU A 76 -0.54 16.02 -5.01
N ALA A 77 0.52 15.22 -5.19
CA ALA A 77 1.76 15.40 -4.43
C ALA A 77 2.34 16.81 -4.64
N ASN A 78 2.38 17.26 -5.90
CA ASN A 78 2.88 18.59 -6.26
C ASN A 78 1.96 19.72 -5.79
N GLU A 79 0.64 19.50 -5.79
CA GLU A 79 -0.35 20.50 -5.38
C GLU A 79 -0.42 20.66 -3.86
N LEU A 80 -0.42 19.55 -3.11
CA LEU A 80 -0.74 19.55 -1.68
C LEU A 80 0.48 19.43 -0.76
N PHE A 81 1.55 18.75 -1.19
CA PHE A 81 2.68 18.41 -0.31
C PHE A 81 3.95 19.22 -0.59
N VAL A 82 4.27 19.46 -1.86
CA VAL A 82 5.44 20.27 -2.25
C VAL A 82 5.40 21.70 -1.67
N PRO A 83 4.25 22.41 -1.63
CA PRO A 83 4.21 23.75 -1.02
C PRO A 83 4.51 23.71 0.48
N VAL A 84 3.99 22.72 1.21
CA VAL A 84 4.27 22.56 2.64
C VAL A 84 5.75 22.25 2.87
N LEU A 85 6.32 21.36 2.04
CA LEU A 85 7.74 21.01 2.09
C LEU A 85 8.65 22.24 1.88
N ALA A 86 8.27 23.16 0.98
CA ALA A 86 9.02 24.37 0.70
C ALA A 86 8.99 25.40 1.85
N LEU A 87 8.02 25.29 2.77
CA LEU A 87 7.90 26.16 3.94
C LEU A 87 8.68 25.65 5.17
N LEU A 88 9.19 24.42 5.12
CA LEU A 88 9.99 23.84 6.21
C LEU A 88 11.41 24.40 6.23
N ASP A 89 12.03 24.36 7.41
CA ASP A 89 13.47 24.58 7.55
C ASP A 89 14.28 23.49 6.82
N ALA A 90 15.57 23.74 6.61
CA ALA A 90 16.42 22.86 5.81
C ALA A 90 16.52 21.43 6.38
N GLU A 91 16.65 21.28 7.70
CA GLU A 91 16.78 19.98 8.36
C GLU A 91 15.47 19.18 8.26
N SER A 92 14.33 19.81 8.57
CA SER A 92 13.02 19.20 8.45
C SER A 92 12.71 18.80 7.00
N ARG A 93 13.06 19.66 6.03
CA ARG A 93 12.85 19.42 4.60
C ARG A 93 13.65 18.23 4.08
N GLU A 94 14.90 18.06 4.50
CA GLU A 94 15.74 16.90 4.13
C GLU A 94 15.22 15.58 4.71
N SER A 95 14.49 15.65 5.84
CA SER A 95 13.91 14.46 6.46
C SER A 95 12.60 13.97 5.82
N VAL A 96 11.96 14.77 4.97
CA VAL A 96 10.79 14.38 4.19
C VAL A 96 11.24 13.96 2.79
N ASN A 97 10.72 12.85 2.29
CA ASN A 97 11.09 12.36 0.95
C ASN A 97 9.85 12.21 0.08
N ILE A 98 9.80 12.90 -1.06
CA ILE A 98 8.83 12.68 -2.12
C ILE A 98 9.60 12.01 -3.26
N THR A 99 9.21 10.80 -3.67
CA THR A 99 9.93 10.09 -4.73
C THR A 99 9.97 10.90 -6.01
N THR A 100 11.11 10.91 -6.70
CA THR A 100 11.24 11.53 -8.04
C THR A 100 10.66 10.64 -9.13
N GLU A 101 10.73 9.33 -8.92
CA GLU A 101 10.11 8.34 -9.79
C GLU A 101 8.63 8.18 -9.50
N ASP A 102 7.88 7.94 -10.57
CA ASP A 102 6.46 7.63 -10.54
C ASP A 102 6.24 6.13 -10.42
N PHE A 103 5.17 5.76 -9.71
CA PHE A 103 4.73 4.40 -9.50
C PHE A 103 3.42 4.15 -10.24
N VAL A 104 3.24 2.92 -10.68
CA VAL A 104 1.98 2.40 -11.20
C VAL A 104 1.45 1.37 -10.19
N VAL A 105 0.13 1.29 -10.04
CA VAL A 105 -0.51 0.32 -9.15
C VAL A 105 -1.23 -0.78 -9.93
N MET A 106 -1.07 -2.01 -9.45
CA MET A 106 -1.86 -3.16 -9.86
C MET A 106 -2.79 -3.53 -8.72
N GLN A 107 -4.07 -3.70 -9.03
CA GLN A 107 -5.08 -4.27 -8.13
C GLN A 107 -5.19 -5.77 -8.43
N VAL A 108 -5.21 -6.58 -7.38
CA VAL A 108 -5.40 -8.03 -7.46
C VAL A 108 -6.60 -8.40 -6.60
N ASP A 109 -7.66 -8.88 -7.26
CA ASP A 109 -8.89 -9.27 -6.58
C ASP A 109 -8.64 -10.44 -5.62
N GLY A 110 -9.24 -10.37 -4.43
CA GLY A 110 -9.01 -11.32 -3.35
C GLY A 110 -9.78 -12.64 -3.42
N GLU A 111 -10.41 -12.98 -4.54
CA GLU A 111 -11.19 -14.22 -4.63
C GLU A 111 -10.30 -15.45 -4.87
N GLY A 112 -10.28 -16.38 -3.89
CA GLY A 112 -9.98 -17.80 -4.13
C GLY A 112 -8.65 -18.37 -3.60
N LEU A 113 -7.82 -17.61 -2.86
CA LEU A 113 -6.56 -18.11 -2.29
C LEU A 113 -6.35 -17.60 -0.84
N ASP A 114 -5.73 -18.44 0.01
CA ASP A 114 -5.26 -18.02 1.34
C ASP A 114 -4.34 -16.79 1.22
N ALA A 115 -4.58 -15.76 2.03
CA ALA A 115 -3.94 -14.45 1.87
C ALA A 115 -2.40 -14.54 1.85
N GLY A 116 -1.80 -15.34 2.73
CA GLY A 116 -0.34 -15.51 2.80
C GLY A 116 0.26 -16.17 1.56
N GLN A 117 -0.41 -17.18 0.99
CA GLN A 117 0.06 -17.86 -0.21
C GLN A 117 -0.07 -16.97 -1.45
N ARG A 118 -1.15 -16.20 -1.55
CA ARG A 118 -1.33 -15.19 -2.60
C ARG A 118 -0.21 -14.15 -2.60
N VAL A 119 0.20 -13.63 -1.44
CA VAL A 119 1.36 -12.72 -1.37
C VAL A 119 2.62 -13.39 -1.90
N LEU A 120 2.89 -14.64 -1.54
CA LEU A 120 4.08 -15.34 -2.01
C LEU A 120 4.05 -15.58 -3.53
N GLU A 121 2.92 -16.03 -4.07
CA GLU A 121 2.75 -16.32 -5.50
C GLU A 121 2.89 -15.06 -6.37
N LEU A 122 2.33 -13.93 -5.91
CA LEU A 122 2.42 -12.64 -6.62
C LEU A 122 3.81 -12.02 -6.53
N THR A 123 4.46 -12.10 -5.37
CA THR A 123 5.73 -11.39 -5.13
C THR A 123 6.97 -12.17 -5.54
N SER A 124 6.89 -13.51 -5.63
CA SER A 124 7.99 -14.38 -6.07
C SER A 124 8.54 -14.05 -7.46
N PRO A 125 7.74 -13.98 -8.54
CA PRO A 125 8.27 -13.65 -9.88
C PRO A 125 8.92 -12.27 -9.92
N LEU A 126 8.33 -11.28 -9.24
CA LEU A 126 8.86 -9.92 -9.19
C LEU A 126 10.18 -9.84 -8.42
N ALA A 127 10.29 -10.56 -7.31
CA ALA A 127 11.53 -10.63 -6.54
C ALA A 127 12.66 -11.36 -7.29
N LEU A 128 12.35 -12.43 -8.03
CA LEU A 128 13.31 -13.15 -8.87
C LEU A 128 13.77 -12.30 -10.07
N ALA A 129 12.88 -11.47 -10.63
CA ALA A 129 13.24 -10.48 -11.64
C ALA A 129 14.03 -9.28 -11.07
N GLY A 130 14.19 -9.18 -9.74
CA GLY A 130 14.89 -8.08 -9.10
C GLY A 130 14.13 -6.76 -9.17
N ILE A 131 12.79 -6.81 -9.18
CA ILE A 131 11.92 -5.63 -9.26
C ILE A 131 11.52 -5.20 -7.84
N PRO A 132 11.73 -3.93 -7.45
CA PRO A 132 11.27 -3.41 -6.18
C PRO A 132 9.76 -3.18 -6.22
N ILE A 133 9.07 -3.54 -5.13
CA ILE A 133 7.62 -3.42 -5.02
C ILE A 133 7.23 -2.90 -3.64
N PHE A 134 6.08 -2.22 -3.59
CA PHE A 134 5.33 -2.04 -2.35
C PHE A 134 4.06 -2.89 -2.45
N PHE A 135 3.81 -3.69 -1.42
CA PHE A 135 2.64 -4.56 -1.33
C PHE A 135 1.72 -4.08 -0.20
N ILE A 136 0.44 -3.90 -0.50
CA ILE A 136 -0.59 -3.41 0.43
C ILE A 136 -1.80 -4.34 0.35
N THR A 137 -2.03 -5.12 1.40
CA THR A 137 -3.28 -5.85 1.58
C THR A 137 -4.35 -4.95 2.17
N THR A 138 -5.55 -4.99 1.60
CA THR A 138 -6.73 -4.24 2.08
C THR A 138 -7.92 -5.17 2.30
N TYR A 139 -9.04 -4.61 2.77
CA TYR A 139 -10.28 -5.37 3.02
C TYR A 139 -10.82 -6.10 1.78
N PHE A 140 -10.67 -5.51 0.59
CA PHE A 140 -11.24 -6.05 -0.64
C PHE A 140 -10.21 -6.71 -1.55
N SER A 141 -9.06 -6.04 -1.72
CA SER A 141 -8.05 -6.42 -2.72
C SER A 141 -6.63 -6.25 -2.19
N ASP A 142 -5.68 -6.90 -2.85
CA ASP A 142 -4.25 -6.59 -2.71
C ASP A 142 -3.81 -5.59 -3.76
N TYR A 143 -2.89 -4.70 -3.39
CA TYR A 143 -2.32 -3.70 -4.27
C TYR A 143 -0.80 -3.83 -4.33
N ILE A 144 -0.27 -3.81 -5.55
CA ILE A 144 1.17 -3.86 -5.80
C ILE A 144 1.56 -2.57 -6.52
N LEU A 145 2.38 -1.75 -5.87
CA LEU A 145 2.98 -0.58 -6.48
C LEU A 145 4.36 -0.95 -7.00
N VAL A 146 4.61 -0.62 -8.25
CA VAL A 146 5.89 -0.85 -8.92
C VAL A 146 6.35 0.45 -9.56
N PRO A 147 7.67 0.71 -9.61
CA PRO A 147 8.14 1.88 -10.32
C PRO A 147 7.75 1.79 -11.79
N LEU A 148 7.28 2.90 -12.36
CA LEU A 148 6.68 2.95 -13.69
C LEU A 148 7.62 2.43 -14.77
N ARG A 149 8.95 2.59 -14.61
CA ARG A 149 9.97 2.05 -15.51
C ARG A 149 9.94 0.53 -15.63
N HIS A 150 9.51 -0.19 -14.59
CA HIS A 150 9.43 -1.65 -14.57
C HIS A 150 8.08 -2.20 -15.04
N ARG A 151 7.13 -1.35 -15.46
CA ARG A 151 5.77 -1.77 -15.86
C ARG A 151 5.78 -2.95 -16.83
N SER A 152 6.56 -2.89 -17.90
CA SER A 152 6.61 -3.96 -18.91
C SER A 152 7.24 -5.24 -18.37
N GLU A 153 8.30 -5.12 -17.56
CA GLU A 153 8.98 -6.27 -16.94
C GLU A 153 8.07 -6.99 -15.95
N VAL A 154 7.27 -6.25 -15.20
CA VAL A 154 6.28 -6.77 -14.25
C VAL A 154 5.19 -7.56 -14.96
N VAL A 155 4.61 -7.00 -16.04
CA VAL A 155 3.59 -7.69 -16.84
C VAL A 155 4.14 -9.00 -17.38
N GLN A 156 5.33 -8.97 -17.98
CA GLN A 156 5.98 -10.17 -18.50
C GLN A 156 6.24 -11.21 -17.41
N ALA A 157 6.81 -10.81 -16.26
CA ALA A 157 7.16 -11.72 -15.17
C ALA A 157 5.92 -12.41 -14.56
N LEU A 158 4.78 -11.72 -14.51
CA LEU A 158 3.51 -12.27 -14.01
C LEU A 158 2.82 -13.15 -15.05
N GLU A 159 2.80 -12.75 -16.33
CA GLU A 159 2.23 -13.56 -17.42
C GLU A 159 2.99 -14.88 -17.61
N GLU A 160 4.33 -14.88 -17.47
CA GLU A 160 5.16 -16.09 -17.50
C GLU A 160 4.79 -17.09 -16.38
N ARG A 161 4.14 -16.62 -15.30
CA ARG A 161 3.61 -17.45 -14.21
C ARG A 161 2.11 -17.75 -14.33
N GLY A 162 1.49 -17.36 -15.44
CA GLY A 162 0.09 -17.66 -15.74
C GLY A 162 -0.92 -16.68 -15.17
N PHE A 163 -0.48 -15.53 -14.62
CA PHE A 163 -1.40 -14.46 -14.25
C PHE A 163 -1.97 -13.78 -15.49
N GLN A 164 -3.24 -13.37 -15.41
CA GLN A 164 -3.94 -12.69 -16.50
C GLN A 164 -4.31 -11.27 -16.09
N PHE A 165 -4.05 -10.32 -16.98
CA PHE A 165 -4.41 -8.92 -16.80
C PHE A 165 -5.79 -8.62 -17.42
N GLU A 166 -6.58 -7.79 -16.75
CA GLU A 166 -7.86 -7.31 -17.28
C GLU A 166 -7.63 -6.48 -18.54
N GLN A 167 -8.40 -6.81 -19.58
CA GLN A 167 -8.21 -6.29 -20.92
C GLN A 167 -9.08 -5.05 -21.16
N ASP A 168 -8.90 -4.01 -20.34
CA ASP A 168 -9.50 -2.70 -20.59
C ASP A 168 -8.59 -1.57 -20.08
N THR A 169 -7.66 -1.14 -20.94
CA THR A 169 -7.31 0.27 -21.18
C THR A 169 -6.28 0.38 -22.31
N SER A 170 -6.78 0.82 -23.47
CA SER A 170 -6.07 1.19 -24.70
C SER A 170 -5.61 0.06 -25.65
N SER A 171 -6.46 -0.19 -26.65
CA SER A 171 -6.10 -0.16 -28.07
C SER A 171 -4.63 -0.47 -28.42
N TYR A 172 -4.21 -1.74 -28.34
CA TYR A 172 -3.04 -2.21 -29.07
C TYR A 172 -3.34 -2.20 -30.57
N VAL A 173 -3.19 -1.04 -31.20
CA VAL A 173 -3.03 -0.96 -32.66
C VAL A 173 -1.54 -1.13 -32.94
N ASN A 174 -1.12 -2.36 -33.16
CA ASN A 174 0.12 -2.66 -33.85
C ASN A 174 0.01 -2.08 -35.28
N ALA A 175 0.66 -0.95 -35.53
CA ALA A 175 0.82 -0.39 -36.87
C ALA A 175 2.30 -0.10 -37.14
N PHE A 176 2.94 -1.12 -37.71
CA PHE A 176 4.09 -1.08 -38.62
C PHE A 176 5.42 -0.50 -38.15
N GLN A 177 6.39 -1.41 -38.15
CA GLN A 177 7.80 -1.18 -38.47
C GLN A 177 7.96 -0.27 -39.70
N LEU A 178 8.73 0.81 -39.57
CA LEU A 178 9.66 1.26 -40.62
C LEU A 178 10.84 1.98 -39.96
N GLY A 179 12.05 1.55 -40.28
CA GLY A 179 13.26 1.83 -39.50
C GLY A 179 13.75 3.27 -39.51
N ARG A 180 14.52 3.59 -38.47
CA ARG A 180 15.61 4.57 -38.51
C ARG A 180 16.65 4.21 -37.45
N LYS A 181 17.86 3.88 -37.91
CA LYS A 181 19.06 3.77 -37.08
C LYS A 181 19.40 5.17 -36.57
N HIS A 182 19.23 5.41 -35.27
CA HIS A 182 19.87 6.51 -34.58
C HIS A 182 20.54 5.96 -33.32
N SER A 183 21.88 5.98 -33.34
CA SER A 183 22.71 5.77 -32.17
C SER A 183 22.44 6.87 -31.15
N ALA A 184 21.90 6.51 -29.99
CA ALA A 184 21.89 7.36 -28.81
C ALA A 184 22.78 6.69 -27.75
N ALA A 185 23.64 7.49 -27.14
CA ALA A 185 24.70 7.07 -26.25
C ALA A 185 24.17 6.32 -25.02
N SER A 186 24.83 5.20 -24.72
CA SER A 186 24.72 4.46 -23.46
C SER A 186 25.07 5.41 -22.30
N LEU A 187 24.09 5.72 -21.46
CA LEU A 187 24.35 6.03 -20.06
C LEU A 187 24.36 4.69 -19.35
N GLU A 188 25.56 4.26 -18.94
CA GLU A 188 25.78 3.07 -18.13
C GLU A 188 25.04 3.22 -16.79
N VAL A 189 23.86 2.63 -16.69
CA VAL A 189 23.25 2.28 -15.41
C VAL A 189 24.08 1.12 -14.87
N GLN A 190 24.81 1.34 -13.76
CA GLN A 190 25.49 0.25 -13.09
C GLN A 190 24.46 -0.82 -12.70
N PRO A 191 24.60 -2.06 -13.18
CA PRO A 191 23.71 -3.14 -12.77
C PRO A 191 23.85 -3.38 -11.26
N PRO A 192 22.81 -3.87 -10.58
CA PRO A 192 22.89 -4.22 -9.17
C PRO A 192 24.10 -5.15 -8.93
N THR A 193 24.88 -4.87 -7.88
CA THR A 193 26.17 -5.50 -7.58
C THR A 193 26.12 -7.02 -7.31
N THR A 194 24.94 -7.64 -7.35
CA THR A 194 24.77 -9.09 -7.17
C THR A 194 23.74 -9.61 -8.18
N PRO A 195 24.00 -10.76 -8.83
CA PRO A 195 23.05 -11.36 -9.78
C PRO A 195 21.72 -11.66 -9.08
N PRO A 196 20.57 -11.60 -9.78
CA PRO A 196 19.27 -11.94 -9.21
C PRO A 196 19.28 -13.38 -8.66
N PRO A 197 18.55 -13.65 -7.56
CA PRO A 197 18.44 -14.99 -7.02
C PRO A 197 17.71 -15.90 -8.01
N THR A 198 18.12 -17.17 -8.04
CA THR A 198 17.60 -18.16 -8.98
C THR A 198 16.49 -19.02 -8.38
N THR A 199 16.35 -19.02 -7.06
CA THR A 199 15.34 -19.79 -6.33
C THR A 199 14.75 -18.99 -5.16
N ILE A 200 13.53 -19.34 -4.72
CA ILE A 200 12.87 -18.72 -3.57
C ILE A 200 13.67 -18.96 -2.27
N SER A 201 14.25 -20.15 -2.09
CA SER A 201 15.06 -20.46 -0.91
C SER A 201 16.33 -19.60 -0.85
N GLU A 202 17.02 -19.43 -2.00
CA GLU A 202 18.17 -18.52 -2.08
C GLU A 202 17.77 -17.06 -1.80
N LEU A 203 16.64 -16.63 -2.35
CA LEU A 203 16.08 -15.31 -2.12
C LEU A 203 15.80 -15.08 -0.62
N GLN A 204 15.13 -16.01 0.05
CA GLN A 204 14.86 -15.92 1.50
C GLN A 204 16.16 -15.80 2.30
N ILE A 205 17.16 -16.64 2.03
CA ILE A 205 18.46 -16.58 2.71
C ILE A 205 19.10 -15.20 2.52
N ARG A 206 19.10 -14.67 1.29
CA ARG A 206 19.65 -13.34 0.98
C ARG A 206 18.88 -12.22 1.67
N THR A 207 17.55 -12.28 1.71
CA THR A 207 16.70 -11.31 2.39
C THR A 207 17.03 -11.26 3.87
N PHE A 208 16.99 -12.39 4.58
CA PHE A 208 17.28 -12.42 6.03
C PHE A 208 18.74 -12.10 6.35
N ALA A 209 19.69 -12.46 5.48
CA ALA A 209 21.08 -12.02 5.63
C ALA A 209 21.21 -10.49 5.50
N THR A 210 20.44 -9.86 4.61
CA THR A 210 20.41 -8.41 4.44
C THR A 210 19.78 -7.71 5.64
N LEU A 211 18.61 -8.20 6.10
CA LEU A 211 17.94 -7.69 7.30
C LEU A 211 18.88 -7.77 8.51
N LYS A 212 19.53 -8.92 8.72
CA LYS A 212 20.50 -9.12 9.81
C LYS A 212 21.70 -8.18 9.71
N ARG A 213 22.28 -8.02 8.50
CA ARG A 213 23.43 -7.11 8.30
C ARG A 213 23.10 -5.66 8.63
N ARG A 214 21.84 -5.26 8.46
CA ARG A 214 21.33 -3.92 8.76
C ARG A 214 20.68 -3.82 10.14
N ASN A 215 20.79 -4.85 10.98
CA ASN A 215 20.18 -4.92 12.32
C ASN A 215 18.65 -4.71 12.32
N ILE A 216 17.99 -5.14 11.25
CA ILE A 216 16.53 -5.07 11.13
C ILE A 216 15.94 -6.29 11.82
N VAL A 217 15.32 -6.06 12.98
CA VAL A 217 14.71 -7.09 13.81
C VAL A 217 13.19 -6.92 13.78
N PRO A 218 12.40 -8.00 13.62
CA PRO A 218 10.95 -7.93 13.76
C PRO A 218 10.55 -7.51 15.18
N THR A 219 9.81 -6.40 15.27
CA THR A 219 9.34 -5.81 16.52
C THR A 219 7.82 -5.81 16.59
N VAL A 220 7.29 -5.88 17.81
CA VAL A 220 5.85 -5.89 18.08
C VAL A 220 5.58 -4.92 19.22
N ASP A 221 4.63 -4.02 19.01
CA ASP A 221 4.07 -3.18 20.06
C ASP A 221 2.75 -3.81 20.52
N SER A 222 2.76 -4.45 21.69
CA SER A 222 1.58 -5.12 22.25
C SER A 222 0.44 -4.18 22.63
N SER A 223 0.69 -2.86 22.61
CA SER A 223 -0.37 -1.86 22.81
C SER A 223 -1.16 -1.54 21.54
N ILE A 224 -0.73 -2.06 20.38
CA ILE A 224 -1.40 -1.86 19.10
C ILE A 224 -2.15 -3.14 18.73
N ARG A 225 -3.46 -3.01 18.52
CA ARG A 225 -4.32 -4.10 18.07
C ARG A 225 -5.13 -3.59 16.89
N LEU A 226 -4.92 -4.19 15.73
CA LEU A 226 -5.46 -3.67 14.48
C LEU A 226 -6.79 -4.33 14.14
N VAL A 227 -7.67 -3.55 13.54
CA VAL A 227 -8.94 -4.01 13.00
C VAL A 227 -9.00 -3.61 11.53
N GLN A 228 -9.40 -4.55 10.68
CA GLN A 228 -9.55 -4.35 9.25
C GLN A 228 -11.04 -4.11 8.94
N CYS A 229 -11.33 -2.94 8.37
CA CYS A 229 -12.69 -2.49 8.09
C CYS A 229 -12.80 -1.94 6.67
N ALA A 230 -14.04 -1.78 6.21
CA ALA A 230 -14.34 -1.02 5.01
C ALA A 230 -15.44 0.02 5.27
N GLY A 231 -15.43 1.12 4.52
CA GLY A 231 -16.52 2.07 4.50
C GLY A 231 -17.79 1.41 3.96
N ARG A 232 -18.90 1.57 4.69
CA ARG A 232 -20.20 1.11 4.22
C ARG A 232 -20.67 2.00 3.06
N ARG A 233 -20.91 1.39 1.90
CA ARG A 233 -21.57 2.06 0.78
C ARG A 233 -23.06 1.77 0.86
N ASP A 234 -23.89 2.82 0.86
CA ASP A 234 -25.32 2.66 0.67
C ASP A 234 -25.57 2.26 -0.79
N SER A 235 -25.48 0.97 -1.08
CA SER A 235 -25.87 0.38 -2.37
C SER A 235 -27.38 0.28 -2.48
N ASN A 236 -28.10 1.39 -2.28
CA ASN A 236 -29.53 1.43 -2.59
C ASN A 236 -29.76 2.29 -3.83
N ASN A 237 -29.92 1.56 -4.92
CA ASN A 237 -30.70 1.90 -6.10
C ASN A 237 -32.19 2.06 -5.70
N ASP A 238 -32.50 2.86 -4.67
CA ASP A 238 -33.87 3.20 -4.31
C ASP A 238 -34.38 4.24 -5.30
N MET A 239 -34.97 3.73 -6.38
CA MET A 239 -35.77 4.42 -7.40
C MET A 239 -36.92 5.30 -6.80
N HIS A 240 -37.03 5.42 -5.47
CA HIS A 240 -38.11 6.11 -4.77
C HIS A 240 -37.68 7.27 -3.85
N GLN A 241 -36.39 7.64 -3.75
CA GLN A 241 -35.96 8.83 -2.99
C GLN A 241 -35.52 10.02 -3.86
N ALA A 242 -36.00 10.10 -5.10
CA ALA A 242 -35.82 11.25 -5.99
C ALA A 242 -36.68 12.47 -5.59
N ARG A 243 -36.71 12.83 -4.30
CA ARG A 243 -37.29 14.09 -3.83
C ARG A 243 -36.36 14.73 -2.81
N ASN A 244 -35.46 15.55 -3.33
CA ASN A 244 -34.88 16.71 -2.64
C ASN A 244 -33.60 16.48 -1.80
N ARG A 245 -32.49 16.07 -2.43
CA ARG A 245 -31.15 16.25 -1.85
C ARG A 245 -30.20 16.88 -2.88
N ASN A 246 -29.75 18.10 -2.61
CA ASN A 246 -28.65 18.78 -3.30
C ASN A 246 -27.27 18.23 -2.87
N SER A 247 -27.20 17.04 -2.26
CA SER A 247 -25.96 16.41 -1.80
C SER A 247 -25.68 15.15 -2.63
N ARG A 248 -24.47 15.07 -3.20
CA ARG A 248 -23.94 13.89 -3.91
C ARG A 248 -23.32 12.85 -2.95
N THR A 249 -23.21 13.14 -1.65
CA THR A 249 -22.69 12.21 -0.63
C THR A 249 -23.84 11.56 0.15
N SER A 250 -23.70 10.28 0.47
CA SER A 250 -24.66 9.57 1.34
C SER A 250 -24.42 9.92 2.82
N VAL A 251 -25.41 9.64 3.67
CA VAL A 251 -25.26 9.83 5.13
C VAL A 251 -24.16 8.92 5.69
N ALA A 252 -24.02 7.72 5.12
CA ALA A 252 -22.93 6.79 5.44
C ALA A 252 -21.56 7.38 5.07
N ASP A 253 -21.46 8.07 3.93
CA ASP A 253 -20.23 8.75 3.52
C ASP A 253 -19.89 9.87 4.52
N ASP A 254 -20.82 10.77 4.84
CA ASP A 254 -20.58 11.87 5.78
C ASP A 254 -20.13 11.35 7.16
N ALA A 255 -20.72 10.24 7.62
CA ALA A 255 -20.34 9.56 8.85
C ALA A 255 -18.92 9.00 8.80
N LEU A 256 -18.53 8.37 7.68
CA LEU A 256 -17.18 7.89 7.44
C LEU A 256 -16.17 9.04 7.43
N HIS A 257 -16.44 10.12 6.70
CA HIS A 257 -15.57 11.31 6.65
C HIS A 257 -15.36 11.89 8.05
N LEU A 258 -16.43 12.05 8.83
CA LEU A 258 -16.33 12.57 10.18
C LEU A 258 -15.46 11.66 11.06
N GLY A 259 -15.61 10.34 10.95
CA GLY A 259 -14.79 9.38 11.66
C GLY A 259 -13.30 9.47 11.27
N LEU A 260 -13.01 9.56 9.97
CA LEU A 260 -11.65 9.73 9.44
C LEU A 260 -11.00 11.03 9.92
N VAL A 261 -11.72 12.16 9.84
CA VAL A 261 -11.23 13.44 10.35
C VAL A 261 -10.92 13.33 11.82
N LYS A 262 -11.82 12.76 12.63
CA LYS A 262 -11.58 12.54 14.07
C LYS A 262 -10.32 11.71 14.31
N CYS A 263 -10.09 10.65 13.54
CA CYS A 263 -8.88 9.83 13.65
C CYS A 263 -7.60 10.61 13.33
N LEU A 264 -7.61 11.40 12.25
CA LEU A 264 -6.44 12.14 11.78
C LEU A 264 -6.07 13.32 12.71
N ILE A 265 -7.06 13.92 13.39
CA ILE A 265 -6.80 15.03 14.33
C ILE A 265 -6.48 14.58 15.77
N THR A 266 -6.55 13.26 16.05
CA THR A 266 -6.21 12.69 17.36
C THR A 266 -4.81 13.09 17.79
N GLN A 267 -4.65 13.44 19.07
CA GLN A 267 -3.38 13.90 19.62
C GLN A 267 -2.61 12.75 20.30
N PRO A 268 -1.29 12.61 20.06
CA PRO A 268 -0.45 13.43 19.19
C PRO A 268 -0.63 13.18 17.68
N TYR A 269 -0.99 11.94 17.31
CA TYR A 269 -1.39 11.41 16.01
C TYR A 269 -1.88 9.95 16.25
N PRO A 270 -2.61 9.31 15.32
CA PRO A 270 -3.01 7.91 15.50
C PRO A 270 -1.79 6.99 15.59
N LYS A 271 -1.82 6.00 16.50
CA LYS A 271 -0.73 5.02 16.65
C LYS A 271 -0.54 4.17 15.39
N PHE A 272 -1.67 3.75 14.81
CA PHE A 272 -1.70 3.01 13.56
C PHE A 272 -3.01 3.31 12.82
N LEU A 273 -2.91 3.75 11.58
CA LEU A 273 -4.03 3.99 10.67
C LEU A 273 -3.52 3.88 9.24
N SER A 274 -4.00 2.92 8.46
CA SER A 274 -3.82 2.83 7.02
C SER A 274 -5.19 2.94 6.34
N LEU A 275 -5.29 3.85 5.39
CA LEU A 275 -6.50 4.18 4.66
C LEU A 275 -6.20 4.07 3.16
N THR A 276 -6.96 3.24 2.44
CA THR A 276 -6.82 3.07 0.98
C THR A 276 -8.10 3.50 0.28
N LEU A 277 -7.96 4.41 -0.69
CA LEU A 277 -9.06 4.98 -1.49
C LEU A 277 -8.81 4.61 -2.94
N THR A 278 -9.84 4.08 -3.60
CA THR A 278 -9.80 3.75 -5.01
C THR A 278 -11.09 4.17 -5.69
N ASP A 279 -11.07 4.16 -7.01
CA ASP A 279 -12.24 4.38 -7.86
C ASP A 279 -13.10 3.12 -8.07
N THR A 280 -12.59 1.96 -7.66
CA THR A 280 -13.22 0.65 -7.86
C THR A 280 -13.94 0.14 -6.62
N GLU A 281 -13.49 0.51 -5.42
CA GLU A 281 -13.94 -0.08 -4.15
C GLU A 281 -14.31 1.00 -3.12
N SER A 282 -15.03 0.60 -2.07
CA SER A 282 -15.22 1.46 -0.89
C SER A 282 -13.89 1.70 -0.18
N ALA A 283 -13.80 2.78 0.62
CA ALA A 283 -12.62 3.03 1.44
C ALA A 283 -12.26 1.81 2.31
N ALA A 284 -11.02 1.33 2.23
CA ALA A 284 -10.52 0.27 3.07
C ALA A 284 -9.66 0.84 4.20
N LEU A 285 -9.88 0.38 5.42
CA LEU A 285 -9.22 0.86 6.63
C LEU A 285 -8.54 -0.29 7.37
N LEU A 286 -7.33 -0.03 7.85
CA LEU A 286 -6.64 -0.85 8.84
C LEU A 286 -6.23 0.09 9.97
N LEU A 287 -6.89 0.00 11.12
CA LEU A 287 -6.76 0.98 12.19
C LEU A 287 -6.54 0.32 13.52
N ASP A 288 -5.87 1.02 14.44
CA ASP A 288 -5.84 0.59 15.84
C ASP A 288 -7.26 0.64 16.44
N HIS A 289 -7.66 -0.40 17.17
CA HIS A 289 -9.00 -0.56 17.72
C HIS A 289 -9.46 0.63 18.57
N THR A 290 -8.54 1.39 19.18
CA THR A 290 -8.88 2.59 19.96
C THR A 290 -9.48 3.72 19.11
N LEU A 291 -9.35 3.65 17.79
CA LEU A 291 -9.92 4.61 16.84
C LEU A 291 -11.35 4.24 16.41
N LEU A 292 -11.80 3.00 16.61
CA LEU A 292 -13.16 2.55 16.27
C LEU A 292 -14.28 3.43 16.87
N PRO A 293 -14.19 3.93 18.12
CA PRO A 293 -15.22 4.79 18.71
C PRO A 293 -15.44 6.12 17.98
N HIS A 294 -14.53 6.53 17.08
CA HIS A 294 -14.71 7.73 16.27
C HIS A 294 -15.75 7.55 15.17
N PHE A 295 -16.05 6.32 14.78
CA PHE A 295 -17.02 5.97 13.76
C PHE A 295 -18.35 5.55 14.39
N PRO A 296 -19.50 5.95 13.83
CA PRO A 296 -20.78 5.40 14.25
C PRO A 296 -20.88 3.90 13.92
N GLN A 297 -21.84 3.22 14.52
CA GLN A 297 -21.94 1.77 14.50
C GLN A 297 -22.16 1.19 13.08
N ASP A 298 -22.74 1.97 12.19
CA ASP A 298 -23.15 1.59 10.85
C ASP A 298 -22.24 2.12 9.73
N ALA A 299 -21.26 2.98 10.01
CA ALA A 299 -20.37 3.55 9.00
C ALA A 299 -19.31 2.56 8.48
N LEU A 300 -18.96 1.54 9.27
CA LEU A 300 -17.92 0.58 8.94
C LEU A 300 -18.48 -0.84 8.81
N LEU A 301 -17.98 -1.55 7.80
CA LEU A 301 -18.11 -2.98 7.56
C LEU A 301 -16.88 -3.72 8.10
N GLY A 302 -17.02 -5.01 8.39
CA GLY A 302 -15.96 -5.88 8.91
C GLY A 302 -16.18 -6.29 10.37
N SER A 303 -15.43 -7.30 10.81
CA SER A 303 -15.43 -7.75 12.20
C SER A 303 -14.76 -6.71 13.09
N ARG A 304 -15.39 -6.34 14.20
CA ARG A 304 -14.81 -5.41 15.19
C ARG A 304 -14.11 -6.13 16.35
N ASP A 305 -14.23 -7.47 16.38
CA ASP A 305 -13.76 -8.32 17.47
C ASP A 305 -12.62 -9.25 17.03
N GLU A 306 -12.27 -9.26 15.74
CA GLU A 306 -11.09 -9.93 15.21
C GLU A 306 -9.94 -8.93 15.15
N PHE A 307 -8.89 -9.22 15.90
CA PHE A 307 -7.73 -8.34 16.02
C PHE A 307 -6.52 -8.95 15.31
N LEU A 308 -5.78 -8.09 14.62
CA LEU A 308 -4.50 -8.43 14.01
C LEU A 308 -3.38 -7.78 14.83
N THR A 309 -2.32 -8.53 15.07
CA THR A 309 -1.08 -8.03 15.69
C THR A 309 -0.08 -7.61 14.61
N PRO A 310 0.38 -6.35 14.61
CA PRO A 310 1.40 -5.90 13.66
C PRO A 310 2.81 -6.29 14.11
N ILE A 311 3.52 -6.98 13.23
CA ILE A 311 4.97 -7.21 13.32
C ILE A 311 5.67 -6.24 12.37
N THR A 312 6.35 -5.25 12.93
CA THR A 312 7.00 -4.17 12.19
C THR A 312 8.46 -4.49 11.89
N LEU A 313 8.83 -4.32 10.62
CA LEU A 313 10.18 -4.32 10.10
C LEU A 313 10.55 -2.86 9.78
N ASP A 314 11.50 -2.31 10.54
CA ASP A 314 12.04 -0.97 10.28
C ASP A 314 13.03 -1.02 9.12
N LEU A 315 12.66 -0.42 7.98
CA LEU A 315 13.43 -0.45 6.74
C LEU A 315 14.08 0.91 6.44
N ARG A 316 14.14 1.84 7.41
CA ARG A 316 14.74 3.17 7.22
C ARG A 316 16.18 3.12 6.75
N ASP A 317 16.92 2.13 7.22
CA ASP A 317 18.31 1.89 6.86
C ASP A 317 18.47 1.14 5.53
N LEU A 318 17.40 0.84 4.79
CA LEU A 318 17.46 0.23 3.47
C LEU A 318 17.21 1.25 2.36
N PRO A 319 17.89 1.09 1.20
CA PRO A 319 17.48 1.78 -0.02
C PRO A 319 16.04 1.41 -0.38
N VAL A 320 15.30 2.38 -0.91
CA VAL A 320 13.92 2.17 -1.42
C VAL A 320 13.88 1.12 -2.54
N GLU A 321 14.97 1.00 -3.30
CA GLU A 321 15.16 0.01 -4.37
C GLU A 321 15.46 -1.41 -3.87
N SER A 322 15.36 -1.67 -2.56
CA SER A 322 15.59 -3.01 -2.02
C SER A 322 14.49 -3.97 -2.46
N THR A 323 14.88 -5.12 -3.01
CA THR A 323 13.94 -6.09 -3.59
C THR A 323 13.84 -7.35 -2.74
N GLY A 324 12.75 -8.10 -2.91
CA GLY A 324 12.63 -9.43 -2.30
C GLY A 324 12.35 -9.48 -0.80
N ILE A 325 12.13 -8.34 -0.15
CA ILE A 325 11.79 -8.28 1.29
C ILE A 325 10.43 -8.92 1.52
N VAL A 326 9.38 -8.46 0.82
CA VAL A 326 8.02 -8.99 0.96
C VAL A 326 7.97 -10.50 0.68
N CYS A 327 8.53 -10.92 -0.47
CA CYS A 327 8.59 -12.35 -0.83
C CYS A 327 9.40 -13.17 0.17
N GLY A 328 10.53 -12.65 0.66
CA GLY A 328 11.36 -13.35 1.64
C GLY A 328 10.63 -13.54 2.97
N VAL A 329 9.94 -12.51 3.45
CA VAL A 329 9.16 -12.56 4.70
C VAL A 329 7.95 -13.49 4.56
N ALA A 330 7.14 -13.32 3.51
CA ALA A 330 6.00 -14.18 3.23
C ALA A 330 6.42 -15.64 3.05
N GLY A 331 7.49 -15.88 2.28
CA GLY A 331 8.01 -17.23 2.05
C GLY A 331 8.55 -17.90 3.31
N ARG A 332 9.10 -17.13 4.25
CA ARG A 332 9.53 -17.64 5.56
C ARG A 332 8.32 -18.00 6.42
N LEU A 333 7.31 -17.13 6.48
CA LEU A 333 6.10 -17.36 7.25
C LEU A 333 5.36 -18.58 6.71
N VAL A 334 5.02 -18.59 5.42
CA VAL A 334 4.32 -19.72 4.80
C VAL A 334 5.16 -21.00 4.87
N GLY A 335 6.44 -20.94 4.55
CA GLY A 335 7.30 -22.13 4.47
C GLY A 335 7.64 -22.78 5.83
N GLU A 336 7.99 -21.99 6.84
CA GLU A 336 8.46 -22.53 8.13
C GLU A 336 7.32 -22.82 9.12
N THR A 337 6.15 -22.21 8.92
CA THR A 337 5.00 -22.44 9.81
C THR A 337 4.10 -23.56 9.33
N THR A 338 4.22 -23.96 8.05
CA THR A 338 3.54 -25.14 7.51
C THR A 338 4.09 -26.39 8.17
N SER A 339 3.22 -27.18 8.78
CA SER A 339 3.55 -28.49 9.33
C SER A 339 2.49 -29.51 8.91
N PRO A 340 2.76 -30.83 8.95
CA PRO A 340 1.77 -31.85 8.56
C PRO A 340 0.45 -31.81 9.36
N LEU A 341 0.40 -31.03 10.44
CA LEU A 341 -0.70 -30.92 11.39
C LEU A 341 -1.24 -29.48 11.51
N GLN A 342 -0.62 -28.50 10.85
CA GLN A 342 -1.00 -27.09 10.96
C GLN A 342 -0.81 -26.37 9.62
N ASP A 343 -1.85 -25.64 9.24
CA ASP A 343 -1.84 -24.78 8.07
C ASP A 343 -0.82 -23.64 8.23
N PRO A 344 -0.31 -23.09 7.10
CA PRO A 344 0.57 -21.93 7.12
C PRO A 344 -0.08 -20.76 7.86
N VAL A 345 0.74 -19.94 8.53
CA VAL A 345 0.27 -18.70 9.15
C VAL A 345 -0.35 -17.80 8.09
N GLU A 346 -1.64 -17.52 8.26
CA GLU A 346 -2.31 -16.49 7.47
C GLU A 346 -1.76 -15.12 7.86
N MET A 347 -1.41 -14.33 6.85
CA MET A 347 -0.84 -13.02 7.06
C MET A 347 -1.26 -12.05 5.96
N SER A 348 -1.37 -10.79 6.34
CA SER A 348 -1.48 -9.66 5.42
C SER A 348 -0.25 -8.78 5.54
N TYR A 349 0.02 -7.97 4.51
CA TYR A 349 1.24 -7.17 4.44
C TYR A 349 0.93 -5.72 4.08
N LEU A 350 1.52 -4.77 4.82
CA LEU A 350 1.49 -3.34 4.52
C LEU A 350 2.92 -2.84 4.33
N SER A 351 3.23 -2.45 3.09
CA SER A 351 4.44 -1.72 2.75
C SER A 351 4.19 -0.22 2.87
N THR A 352 5.09 0.47 3.56
CA THR A 352 5.17 1.93 3.66
C THR A 352 6.52 2.40 3.15
N ALA A 353 6.73 3.72 3.01
CA ALA A 353 7.95 4.27 2.45
C ALA A 353 9.25 3.80 3.14
N ARG A 354 9.24 3.56 4.45
CA ARG A 354 10.40 3.07 5.22
C ARG A 354 10.11 1.93 6.19
N ALA A 355 8.95 1.29 6.11
CA ALA A 355 8.66 0.12 6.94
C ALA A 355 7.83 -0.93 6.19
N GLY A 356 8.03 -2.19 6.58
CA GLY A 356 7.14 -3.30 6.22
C GLY A 356 6.43 -3.78 7.47
N THR A 357 5.11 -3.92 7.42
CA THR A 357 4.33 -4.45 8.54
C THR A 357 3.64 -5.72 8.10
N VAL A 358 3.89 -6.81 8.82
CA VAL A 358 3.15 -8.06 8.68
C VAL A 358 2.05 -8.07 9.72
N MET A 359 0.82 -8.35 9.33
CA MET A 359 -0.29 -8.48 10.26
C MET A 359 -0.73 -9.95 10.32
N VAL A 360 -0.80 -10.49 11.54
CA VAL A 360 -1.21 -11.87 11.81
C VAL A 360 -2.28 -11.89 12.90
N ALA A 361 -3.09 -12.95 12.97
CA ALA A 361 -4.00 -13.15 14.09
C ALA A 361 -3.24 -13.21 15.42
N GLU A 362 -3.86 -12.81 16.53
CA GLU A 362 -3.20 -12.75 17.84
C GLU A 362 -2.66 -14.11 18.29
N GLU A 363 -3.41 -15.18 18.02
CA GLU A 363 -3.03 -16.57 18.30
C GLU A 363 -1.85 -17.07 17.47
N GLU A 364 -1.59 -16.46 16.31
CA GLU A 364 -0.50 -16.84 15.41
C GLU A 364 0.80 -16.08 15.66
N LEU A 365 0.79 -15.10 16.57
CA LEU A 365 1.91 -14.21 16.84
C LEU A 365 3.19 -14.94 17.21
N ASP A 366 3.12 -15.89 18.14
CA ASP A 366 4.28 -16.63 18.62
C ASP A 366 4.89 -17.51 17.52
N ARG A 367 4.04 -18.14 16.68
CA ARG A 367 4.46 -18.92 15.52
C ARG A 367 5.14 -18.03 14.48
N ALA A 368 4.54 -16.88 14.16
CA ALA A 368 5.08 -15.92 13.21
C ALA A 368 6.43 -15.35 13.68
N LEU A 369 6.53 -14.90 14.93
CA LEU A 369 7.79 -14.41 15.51
C LEU A 369 8.85 -15.50 15.57
N GLY A 370 8.47 -16.73 15.91
CA GLY A 370 9.36 -17.89 15.90
C GLY A 370 9.96 -18.14 14.51
N ALA A 371 9.15 -18.08 13.45
CA ALA A 371 9.61 -18.26 12.07
C ALA A 371 10.53 -17.13 11.60
N LEU A 372 10.19 -15.88 11.92
CA LEU A 372 10.95 -14.69 11.51
C LEU A 372 12.28 -14.54 12.28
N ARG A 373 12.29 -14.86 13.59
CA ARG A 373 13.51 -14.83 14.42
C ARG A 373 14.34 -16.10 14.31
N GLY A 374 13.73 -17.24 14.01
CA GLY A 374 14.42 -18.54 13.84
C GLY A 374 15.50 -18.54 12.76
N ALA A 375 15.48 -17.56 11.84
CA ALA A 375 16.59 -17.30 10.91
C ALA A 375 17.92 -16.94 11.61
N GLU A 376 17.88 -16.56 12.89
CA GLU A 376 19.08 -16.28 13.70
C GLU A 376 19.93 -17.55 13.94
N ASN A 377 19.30 -18.74 14.00
CA ASN A 377 19.95 -20.00 14.36
C ASN A 377 20.25 -20.92 13.17
N GLY A 378 19.62 -20.71 12.01
CA GLY A 378 19.77 -21.57 10.83
C GLY A 378 21.14 -21.56 10.15
N VAL A 379 22.01 -20.59 10.48
CA VAL A 379 23.36 -20.48 9.87
C VAL A 379 24.37 -21.43 10.54
N LEU A 380 24.06 -22.01 11.70
CA LEU A 380 25.00 -22.86 12.45
C LEU A 380 24.90 -24.37 12.12
N ASN A 381 23.87 -24.82 11.39
CA ASN A 381 23.63 -26.25 11.17
C ASN A 381 23.81 -26.76 9.73
N ALA A 382 24.26 -25.91 8.78
CA ALA A 382 24.51 -26.33 7.39
C ALA A 382 25.96 -26.80 7.13
N GLY A 383 26.69 -27.18 8.18
CA GLY A 383 28.09 -27.61 8.08
C GLY A 383 28.39 -28.78 9.01
N LYS A 384 27.82 -29.95 8.73
CA LYS A 384 28.36 -31.23 9.17
C LYS A 384 28.19 -32.28 8.08
#